data_AF-A0A653YAY0-F1
#
_entry.id   AF-A0A653YAY0-F1
#
_cell.length_a   1.000
_cell.length_b   1.000
_cell.length_c   1.000
_cell.angle_alpha   90.00
_cell.angle_beta   90.00
_cell.angle_gamma   90.00
#
_symmetry.space_group_name_H-M   'P 1'
#
loop_
_entity.id
_entity.type
_entity.pdbx_description
1 polymer ?
#
loop_
_entity_poly.entity_id
_entity_poly.type
_entity_poly.pdbx_seq_one_letter_code
_entity_poly.pdbx_strand_id
1 'polypeptide(L)'
;MTNTVFKRLLLPALLLALVTSFFAPTSAEAAITGNNSPNTASSMGYWKNSRSDTTILPEGENEAYYQFTINKGERVYVRSSYNKQYTGMKIEVYNSKNSDGRSRVINPDSVTPFIFANTGDVTSTSETYFVKVTRGTYTGNMYFTVSIEDRIKSGNGTFNFSGTATNLGNSSLNFLGVDSSVITMDLTNNSSIPKNAIIKSITTTSTQTPNQGNVTHKLMASDSNIWYQSLFSSATSGSYRISLDDQLRVAQKWSFKYNAKATARSTMSNVKADIRYEYDVTDGF
;
A
#
# COMPACT_ATOMS: atom_id res chain seq x y z
N MET A 1 6.57 -6.22 -71.31
CA MET A 1 7.47 -6.37 -70.15
C MET A 1 7.45 -5.07 -69.31
N THR A 2 6.33 -4.77 -68.67
CA THR A 2 6.10 -3.45 -68.03
C THR A 2 5.35 -3.61 -66.71
N ASN A 3 5.65 -4.65 -65.93
CA ASN A 3 5.00 -4.89 -64.63
C ASN A 3 5.99 -5.17 -63.49
N THR A 4 7.26 -5.40 -63.80
CA THR A 4 8.33 -5.68 -62.83
C THR A 4 9.05 -4.41 -62.33
N VAL A 5 9.10 -3.36 -63.14
CA VAL A 5 9.77 -2.09 -62.76
C VAL A 5 8.89 -1.27 -61.81
N PHE A 6 7.57 -1.24 -62.03
CA PHE A 6 6.61 -0.50 -61.19
C PHE A 6 6.54 -1.08 -59.76
N LYS A 7 6.57 -2.41 -59.62
CA LYS A 7 6.60 -3.09 -58.31
C LYS A 7 7.93 -2.92 -57.55
N ARG A 8 9.05 -2.76 -58.26
CA ARG A 8 10.38 -2.57 -57.64
C ARG A 8 10.59 -1.17 -57.05
N LEU A 9 9.83 -0.17 -57.50
CA LEU A 9 9.88 1.20 -56.97
C LEU A 9 8.80 1.49 -55.90
N LEU A 10 7.66 0.79 -55.93
CA LEU A 10 6.59 0.98 -54.96
C LEU A 10 6.94 0.47 -53.55
N LEU A 11 7.64 -0.67 -53.43
CA LEU A 11 8.04 -1.21 -52.12
C LEU A 11 8.99 -0.29 -51.35
N PRO A 12 10.10 0.23 -51.92
CA PRO A 12 10.99 1.13 -51.19
C PRO A 12 10.33 2.49 -50.89
N ALA A 13 9.43 2.99 -51.75
CA ALA A 13 8.69 4.22 -51.49
C ALA A 13 7.67 4.07 -50.34
N LEU A 14 6.98 2.93 -50.27
CA LEU A 14 6.04 2.63 -49.17
C LEU A 14 6.77 2.38 -47.85
N LEU A 15 7.96 1.75 -47.90
CA LEU A 15 8.81 1.58 -46.72
C LEU A 15 9.33 2.94 -46.21
N LEU A 16 9.71 3.85 -47.11
CA LEU A 16 10.20 5.18 -46.73
C LEU A 16 9.09 6.06 -46.14
N ALA A 17 7.85 5.92 -46.62
CA ALA A 17 6.66 6.59 -46.04
C ALA A 17 6.21 5.97 -44.69
N LEU A 18 6.50 4.69 -44.45
CA LEU A 18 6.30 4.07 -43.13
C LEU A 18 7.37 4.49 -42.12
N VAL A 19 8.61 4.72 -42.55
CA VAL A 19 9.69 5.13 -41.63
C VAL A 19 9.53 6.59 -41.19
N THR A 20 8.94 7.46 -42.01
CA THR A 20 8.64 8.86 -41.61
C THR A 20 7.43 8.99 -40.69
N SER A 21 6.55 7.97 -40.62
CA SER A 21 5.40 7.95 -39.70
C SER A 21 5.72 7.40 -38.30
N PHE A 22 6.95 6.93 -38.07
CA PHE A 22 7.43 6.47 -36.75
C PHE A 22 8.35 7.45 -36.02
N PHE A 23 8.66 8.60 -36.61
CA PHE A 23 9.25 9.73 -35.88
C PHE A 23 8.14 10.69 -35.48
N ALA A 24 7.28 10.27 -34.55
CA ALA A 24 6.74 11.26 -33.64
C ALA A 24 7.96 11.90 -32.99
N PRO A 25 8.16 13.23 -33.06
CA PRO A 25 9.12 13.86 -32.17
C PRO A 25 8.73 13.40 -30.77
N THR A 26 9.64 12.71 -30.08
CA THR A 26 9.59 12.68 -28.63
C THR A 26 9.68 14.14 -28.23
N SER A 27 8.52 14.79 -28.05
CA SER A 27 8.46 16.14 -27.52
C SER A 27 9.24 16.08 -26.22
N ALA A 28 10.35 16.82 -26.17
CA ALA A 28 11.03 17.11 -24.93
C ALA A 28 9.94 17.52 -23.93
N GLU A 29 9.95 16.86 -22.77
CA GLU A 29 8.97 16.99 -21.70
C GLU A 29 8.68 18.48 -21.45
N ALA A 30 7.52 18.95 -21.89
CA ALA A 30 7.19 20.36 -21.82
C ALA A 30 6.87 20.69 -20.36
N ALA A 31 7.61 21.66 -19.79
CA ALA A 31 7.30 22.13 -18.45
C ALA A 31 5.84 22.63 -18.37
N ILE A 32 5.15 22.30 -17.28
CA ILE A 32 3.79 22.78 -17.03
C ILE A 32 3.85 24.25 -16.63
N THR A 33 3.13 25.10 -17.34
CA THR A 33 3.00 26.55 -17.08
C THR A 33 1.57 27.01 -17.39
N GLY A 34 1.15 28.15 -16.86
CA GLY A 34 -0.16 28.75 -17.16
C GLY A 34 -1.36 28.10 -16.45
N ASN A 35 -1.11 27.10 -15.61
CA ASN A 35 -2.14 26.39 -14.84
C ASN A 35 -2.52 27.12 -13.55
N ASN A 36 -2.67 28.44 -13.60
CA ASN A 36 -2.81 29.31 -12.41
C ASN A 36 -4.25 29.47 -11.89
N SER A 37 -5.21 28.75 -12.47
CA SER A 37 -6.61 28.79 -12.04
C SER A 37 -7.27 27.41 -12.19
N PRO A 38 -8.41 27.15 -11.51
CA PRO A 38 -9.18 25.92 -11.71
C PRO A 38 -9.57 25.68 -13.18
N ASN A 39 -9.84 26.74 -13.94
CA ASN A 39 -10.22 26.67 -15.36
C ASN A 39 -9.05 26.34 -16.29
N THR A 40 -7.81 26.58 -15.84
CA THR A 40 -6.58 26.27 -16.58
C THR A 40 -5.82 25.10 -15.96
N ALA A 41 -6.48 24.32 -15.08
CA ALA A 41 -5.87 23.20 -14.39
C ALA A 41 -5.23 22.21 -15.37
N SER A 42 -3.97 21.85 -15.12
CA SER A 42 -3.27 20.87 -15.93
C SER A 42 -3.91 19.48 -15.74
N SER A 43 -4.28 18.83 -16.84
CA SER A 43 -4.92 17.52 -16.79
C SER A 43 -3.88 16.41 -16.63
N MET A 44 -3.91 15.71 -15.50
CA MET A 44 -3.08 14.53 -15.23
C MET A 44 -3.78 13.23 -15.64
N GLY A 45 -5.03 13.29 -16.11
CA GLY A 45 -5.81 12.13 -16.53
C GLY A 45 -6.18 11.19 -15.39
N TYR A 46 -6.30 9.90 -15.69
CA TYR A 46 -6.53 8.87 -14.68
C TYR A 46 -5.23 8.61 -13.89
N TRP A 47 -5.31 8.60 -12.56
CA TRP A 47 -4.13 8.69 -11.70
C TRP A 47 -3.06 7.61 -11.97
N LYS A 48 -3.43 6.37 -12.33
CA LYS A 48 -2.48 5.29 -12.66
C LYS A 48 -1.63 5.58 -13.90
N ASN A 49 -2.16 6.42 -14.79
CA ASN A 49 -1.51 6.84 -16.02
C ASN A 49 -1.01 8.28 -15.92
N SER A 50 -1.06 8.88 -14.72
CA SER A 50 -0.63 10.26 -14.52
C SER A 50 0.86 10.39 -14.82
N ARG A 51 1.19 11.47 -15.53
CA ARG A 51 2.58 11.84 -15.82
C ARG A 51 2.95 13.00 -14.93
N SER A 52 4.14 12.89 -14.35
CA SER A 52 4.67 13.89 -13.43
C SER A 52 5.68 14.72 -14.19
N ASP A 53 5.29 15.93 -14.60
CA ASP A 53 6.18 16.86 -15.29
C ASP A 53 6.63 17.98 -14.33
N THR A 54 7.75 18.63 -14.65
CA THR A 54 8.19 19.81 -13.91
C THR A 54 7.25 20.97 -14.18
N THR A 55 6.72 21.55 -13.12
CA THR A 55 5.93 22.78 -13.16
C THR A 55 6.82 23.96 -12.85
N ILE A 56 6.67 25.02 -13.64
CA ILE A 56 7.27 26.33 -13.38
C ILE A 56 6.14 27.25 -12.97
N LEU A 57 6.13 27.67 -11.70
CA LEU A 57 5.23 28.71 -11.21
C LEU A 57 5.98 30.05 -11.24
N PRO A 58 5.68 30.93 -12.22
CA PRO A 58 6.41 32.18 -12.38
C PRO A 58 6.28 33.09 -11.16
N GLU A 59 7.28 33.93 -10.93
CA GLU A 59 7.18 35.02 -9.97
C GLU A 59 5.89 35.85 -10.18
N GLY A 60 5.21 36.20 -9.09
CA GLY A 60 3.93 36.91 -9.12
C GLY A 60 2.69 36.00 -9.19
N GLU A 61 2.83 34.77 -9.70
CA GLU A 61 1.74 33.79 -9.68
C GLU A 61 1.70 33.04 -8.35
N ASN A 62 0.52 32.94 -7.74
CA ASN A 62 0.37 32.40 -6.37
C ASN A 62 0.06 30.91 -6.31
N GLU A 63 -0.53 30.36 -7.37
CA GLU A 63 -1.14 29.04 -7.35
C GLU A 63 -0.91 28.29 -8.66
N ALA A 64 -0.82 26.96 -8.55
CA ALA A 64 -0.83 26.04 -9.67
C ALA A 64 -1.89 24.97 -9.45
N TYR A 65 -2.69 24.68 -10.47
CA TYR A 65 -3.84 23.80 -10.43
C TYR A 65 -3.62 22.59 -11.35
N TYR A 66 -4.10 21.44 -10.88
CA TYR A 66 -4.12 20.19 -11.62
C TYR A 66 -5.47 19.52 -11.44
N GLN A 67 -5.82 18.63 -12.35
CA GLN A 67 -6.98 17.76 -12.21
C GLN A 67 -6.64 16.32 -12.58
N PHE A 68 -7.25 15.36 -11.89
CA PHE A 68 -7.12 13.94 -12.19
C PHE A 68 -8.39 13.20 -11.86
N THR A 69 -8.52 11.98 -12.39
CA THR A 69 -9.64 11.07 -12.08
C THR A 69 -9.18 9.88 -11.27
N ILE A 70 -10.06 9.40 -10.40
CA ILE A 70 -9.88 8.23 -9.54
C ILE A 70 -11.16 7.40 -9.49
N ASN A 71 -11.02 6.07 -9.43
CA ASN A 71 -12.17 5.17 -9.43
C ASN A 71 -12.54 4.69 -8.02
N LYS A 72 -13.76 4.17 -7.89
CA LYS A 72 -14.29 3.64 -6.63
C LYS A 72 -13.32 2.66 -5.97
N GLY A 73 -13.10 2.84 -4.67
CA GLY A 73 -12.28 1.94 -3.84
C GLY A 73 -10.77 2.17 -3.94
N GLU A 74 -10.32 3.04 -4.85
CA GLU A 74 -8.92 3.44 -4.90
C GLU A 74 -8.63 4.49 -3.83
N ARG A 75 -7.43 4.44 -3.27
CA ARG A 75 -6.97 5.33 -2.20
C ARG A 75 -5.60 5.86 -2.57
N VAL A 76 -5.53 7.14 -2.91
CA VAL A 76 -4.28 7.79 -3.34
C VAL A 76 -3.98 9.01 -2.50
N TYR A 77 -2.71 9.39 -2.51
CA TYR A 77 -2.26 10.66 -2.00
C TYR A 77 -1.56 11.40 -3.14
N VAL A 78 -1.72 12.71 -3.15
CA VAL A 78 -1.01 13.59 -4.06
C VAL A 78 0.14 14.19 -3.29
N ARG A 79 1.32 14.23 -3.91
CA ARG A 79 2.49 14.87 -3.34
C ARG A 79 3.06 15.90 -4.30
N SER A 80 3.62 16.95 -3.72
CA SER A 80 4.42 17.93 -4.45
C SER A 80 5.84 17.93 -3.92
N SER A 81 6.84 17.91 -4.81
CA SER A 81 8.22 18.11 -4.39
C SER A 81 8.37 19.48 -3.71
N TYR A 82 9.22 19.51 -2.70
CA TYR A 82 9.41 20.69 -1.86
C TYR A 82 10.86 21.17 -1.98
N ASN A 83 11.08 22.48 -1.88
CA ASN A 83 12.40 23.05 -1.69
C ASN A 83 12.38 23.85 -0.38
N LYS A 84 13.45 23.77 0.42
CA LYS A 84 13.56 24.49 1.70
C LYS A 84 13.36 26.01 1.57
N GLN A 85 13.59 26.58 0.38
CA GLN A 85 13.33 28.00 0.09
C GLN A 85 11.83 28.31 -0.03
N TYR A 86 10.97 27.33 -0.34
CA TYR A 86 9.54 27.48 -0.57
C TYR A 86 8.75 27.52 0.74
N THR A 87 9.12 28.46 1.61
CA THR A 87 8.47 28.66 2.90
C THR A 87 6.98 28.97 2.72
N GLY A 88 6.13 28.25 3.44
CA GLY A 88 4.67 28.40 3.36
C GLY A 88 4.00 27.70 2.18
N MET A 89 4.76 26.99 1.32
CA MET A 89 4.17 26.19 0.24
C MET A 89 3.21 25.13 0.82
N LYS A 90 2.04 25.01 0.19
CA LYS A 90 0.94 24.15 0.63
C LYS A 90 0.39 23.38 -0.56
N ILE A 91 -0.07 22.15 -0.31
CA ILE A 91 -0.83 21.35 -1.26
C ILE A 91 -2.23 21.11 -0.72
N GLU A 92 -3.22 21.20 -1.60
CA GLU A 92 -4.61 20.91 -1.32
C GLU A 92 -5.16 19.97 -2.39
N VAL A 93 -5.91 18.96 -1.98
CA VAL A 93 -6.63 18.03 -2.85
C VAL A 93 -8.09 18.13 -2.50
N TYR A 94 -8.93 18.46 -3.48
CA TYR A 94 -10.34 18.72 -3.23
C TYR A 94 -11.25 18.29 -4.38
N ASN A 95 -12.49 17.99 -4.03
CA ASN A 95 -13.63 17.89 -4.94
C ASN A 95 -14.88 18.42 -4.21
N SER A 96 -16.08 18.17 -4.73
CA SER A 96 -17.32 18.62 -4.08
C SER A 96 -17.64 17.94 -2.74
N LYS A 97 -16.99 16.81 -2.42
CA LYS A 97 -17.27 15.97 -1.24
C LYS A 97 -16.17 16.02 -0.19
N ASN A 98 -14.93 16.28 -0.59
CA ASN A 98 -13.75 16.18 0.24
C ASN A 98 -12.78 17.33 -0.05
N SER A 99 -12.07 17.79 0.98
CA SER A 99 -10.97 18.74 0.87
C SER A 99 -9.94 18.41 1.94
N ASP A 100 -8.71 18.10 1.54
CA ASP A 100 -7.57 17.91 2.43
C ASP A 100 -6.47 18.89 2.03
N GLY A 101 -6.00 19.69 2.97
CA GLY A 101 -4.98 20.72 2.75
C GLY A 101 -3.86 20.60 3.77
N ARG A 102 -2.63 20.48 3.30
CA ARG A 102 -1.46 20.27 4.17
C ARG A 102 -0.25 21.06 3.72
N SER A 103 0.57 21.43 4.70
CA SER A 103 1.86 22.12 4.52
C SER A 103 3.01 21.43 5.25
N ARG A 104 2.75 20.34 5.98
CA ARG A 104 3.79 19.59 6.69
C ARG A 104 4.75 18.95 5.68
N VAL A 105 6.02 19.32 5.76
CA VAL A 105 7.09 18.77 4.93
C VAL A 105 7.51 17.41 5.47
N ILE A 106 7.48 16.41 4.60
CA ILE A 106 7.94 15.05 4.87
C ILE A 106 9.38 14.90 4.40
N ASN A 107 10.18 14.23 5.22
CA ASN A 107 11.62 14.03 5.02
C ASN A 107 12.36 15.34 4.69
N PRO A 108 12.23 16.39 5.53
CA PRO A 108 12.74 17.73 5.24
C PRO A 108 14.26 17.77 4.98
N ASP A 109 15.01 16.81 5.54
CA ASP A 109 16.47 16.73 5.39
C ASP A 109 16.93 15.73 4.31
N SER A 110 15.99 15.15 3.56
CA SER A 110 16.32 14.27 2.42
C SER A 110 16.60 15.07 1.14
N VAL A 111 17.08 14.38 0.10
CA VAL A 111 17.25 14.95 -1.24
C VAL A 111 15.93 15.19 -1.97
N THR A 112 14.83 14.59 -1.51
CA THR A 112 13.50 14.66 -2.14
C THR A 112 12.39 14.93 -1.12
N PRO A 113 12.47 16.06 -0.38
CA PRO A 113 11.43 16.43 0.55
C PRO A 113 10.14 16.73 -0.21
N PHE A 114 9.00 16.53 0.44
CA PHE A 114 7.71 16.73 -0.21
C PHE A 114 6.62 17.13 0.79
N ILE A 115 5.57 17.75 0.27
CA ILE A 115 4.30 17.93 0.98
C ILE A 115 3.26 17.02 0.32
N PHE A 116 2.24 16.59 1.05
CA PHE A 116 1.22 15.69 0.51
C PHE A 116 -0.18 16.02 1.01
N ALA A 117 -1.21 15.59 0.28
CA ALA A 117 -2.60 15.61 0.70
C ALA A 117 -3.32 14.35 0.19
N ASN A 118 -4.30 13.87 0.95
CA ASN A 118 -4.99 12.62 0.66
C ASN A 118 -6.27 12.85 -0.15
N THR A 119 -6.56 11.96 -1.10
CA THR A 119 -7.95 11.76 -1.52
C THR A 119 -8.66 11.02 -0.40
N GLY A 120 -9.81 11.51 0.07
CA GLY A 120 -10.68 10.78 0.98
C GLY A 120 -11.17 9.45 0.37
N ASP A 121 -12.15 8.80 1.00
CA ASP A 121 -12.72 7.58 0.44
C ASP A 121 -13.51 7.88 -0.86
N VAL A 122 -13.12 7.21 -1.95
CA VAL A 122 -13.75 7.36 -3.26
C VAL A 122 -14.95 6.44 -3.37
N THR A 123 -16.15 7.05 -3.40
CA THR A 123 -17.44 6.35 -3.29
C THR A 123 -18.12 6.15 -4.64
N SER A 124 -17.98 7.10 -5.56
CA SER A 124 -18.54 7.01 -6.91
C SER A 124 -17.65 6.21 -7.87
N THR A 125 -18.23 5.66 -8.95
CA THR A 125 -17.52 4.86 -9.96
C THR A 125 -16.25 5.53 -10.46
N SER A 126 -16.34 6.85 -10.72
CA SER A 126 -15.21 7.72 -11.02
C SER A 126 -15.50 9.10 -10.44
N GLU A 127 -14.48 9.73 -9.85
CA GLU A 127 -14.53 11.09 -9.31
C GLU A 127 -13.35 11.91 -9.86
N THR A 128 -13.61 13.18 -10.19
CA THR A 128 -12.56 14.15 -10.53
C THR A 128 -12.14 14.90 -9.28
N TYR A 129 -10.83 14.95 -9.04
CA TYR A 129 -10.22 15.75 -7.99
C TYR A 129 -9.37 16.85 -8.61
N PHE A 130 -9.36 17.99 -7.93
CA PHE A 130 -8.44 19.09 -8.20
C PHE A 130 -7.31 19.09 -7.18
N VAL A 131 -6.12 19.43 -7.65
CA VAL A 131 -4.95 19.69 -6.82
C VAL A 131 -4.62 21.16 -6.94
N LYS A 132 -4.40 21.83 -5.82
CA LYS A 132 -3.89 23.20 -5.77
C LYS A 132 -2.59 23.22 -4.99
N VAL A 133 -1.55 23.74 -5.61
CA VAL A 133 -0.27 24.04 -4.94
C VAL A 133 -0.16 25.55 -4.79
N THR A 134 -0.05 26.02 -3.55
CA THR A 134 0.08 27.45 -3.21
C THR A 134 1.52 27.78 -2.86
N ARG A 135 2.02 28.91 -3.37
CA ARG A 135 3.41 29.40 -3.24
C ARG A 135 3.88 29.61 -1.81
N GLY A 136 3.04 30.18 -0.94
CA GLY A 136 3.48 30.70 0.35
C GLY A 136 4.14 32.08 0.22
N THR A 137 5.26 32.29 0.91
CA THR A 137 5.93 33.60 0.99
C THR A 137 7.16 33.72 0.09
N TYR A 138 7.51 32.67 -0.65
CA TYR A 138 8.70 32.67 -1.49
C TYR A 138 8.55 33.59 -2.72
N THR A 139 9.53 34.45 -2.95
CA THR A 139 9.63 35.36 -4.10
C THR A 139 10.56 34.76 -5.17
N GLY A 140 10.17 34.84 -6.45
CA GLY A 140 10.90 34.24 -7.58
C GLY A 140 10.20 33.03 -8.20
N ASN A 141 10.81 32.43 -9.22
CA ASN A 141 10.21 31.25 -9.88
C ASN A 141 10.30 30.01 -8.97
N MET A 142 9.19 29.26 -8.86
CA MET A 142 9.20 27.95 -8.19
C MET A 142 9.23 26.84 -9.24
N TYR A 143 9.97 25.78 -8.92
CA TYR A 143 10.10 24.57 -9.73
C TYR A 143 9.72 23.39 -8.85
N PHE A 144 8.64 22.69 -9.20
CA PHE A 144 8.17 21.55 -8.45
C PHE A 144 7.46 20.55 -9.35
N THR A 145 7.29 19.34 -8.86
CA THR A 145 6.60 18.26 -9.57
C THR A 145 5.46 17.77 -8.70
N VAL A 146 4.29 17.58 -9.30
CA VAL A 146 3.14 16.94 -8.65
C VAL A 146 3.04 15.51 -9.14
N SER A 147 2.86 14.58 -8.22
CA SER A 147 2.67 13.15 -8.51
C SER A 147 1.56 12.58 -7.63
N ILE A 148 0.95 11.49 -8.11
CA ILE A 148 -0.16 10.81 -7.43
C ILE A 148 0.27 9.37 -7.19
N GLU A 149 0.18 8.91 -5.95
CA GLU A 149 0.68 7.61 -5.53
C GLU A 149 -0.36 6.83 -4.71
N ASP A 150 -0.32 5.50 -4.80
CA ASP A 150 -1.11 4.62 -3.93
C ASP A 150 -0.81 4.87 -2.45
N ARG A 151 -1.88 5.04 -1.65
CA ARG A 151 -1.78 5.08 -0.20
C ARG A 151 -1.61 3.70 0.40
N ILE A 152 -2.32 2.70 -0.14
CA ILE A 152 -2.38 1.36 0.43
C ILE A 152 -1.23 0.52 -0.13
N LYS A 153 -0.34 0.06 0.75
CA LYS A 153 0.79 -0.81 0.42
C LYS A 153 0.64 -2.15 1.12
N SER A 154 1.21 -3.18 0.51
CA SER A 154 1.29 -4.52 1.11
C SER A 154 2.64 -4.74 1.78
N GLY A 155 2.66 -5.50 2.86
CA GLY A 155 3.87 -5.93 3.56
C GLY A 155 3.73 -7.35 4.10
N ASN A 156 4.84 -7.91 4.58
CA ASN A 156 4.86 -9.21 5.23
C ASN A 156 5.98 -9.29 6.29
N GLY A 157 5.84 -10.22 7.22
CA GLY A 157 6.87 -10.54 8.21
C GLY A 157 6.61 -11.87 8.90
N THR A 158 7.70 -12.47 9.41
CA THR A 158 7.66 -13.69 10.23
C THR A 158 8.07 -13.35 11.65
N PHE A 159 7.25 -13.74 12.62
CA PHE A 159 7.43 -13.38 14.02
C PHE A 159 7.33 -14.63 14.92
N ASN A 160 8.15 -14.69 15.97
CA ASN A 160 8.23 -15.86 16.85
C ASN A 160 7.37 -15.66 18.10
N PHE A 161 6.67 -16.72 18.52
CA PHE A 161 6.10 -16.81 19.86
C PHE A 161 7.20 -17.18 20.87
N SER A 162 7.05 -16.67 22.09
CA SER A 162 7.96 -16.97 23.20
C SER A 162 7.45 -18.14 24.01
N GLY A 163 8.32 -19.12 24.27
CA GLY A 163 8.03 -20.28 25.13
C GLY A 163 7.65 -21.55 24.37
N THR A 164 7.13 -22.53 25.11
CA THR A 164 6.70 -23.83 24.60
C THR A 164 5.29 -24.14 25.12
N ALA A 165 4.35 -24.37 24.21
CA ALA A 165 3.00 -24.74 24.57
C ALA A 165 2.96 -26.23 24.96
N THR A 166 2.35 -26.56 26.10
CA THR A 166 2.34 -27.92 26.65
C THR A 166 0.92 -28.45 26.74
N ASN A 167 0.69 -29.64 26.18
CA ASN A 167 -0.57 -30.38 26.28
C ASN A 167 -0.40 -31.60 27.18
N LEU A 168 -1.27 -31.76 28.17
CA LEU A 168 -1.21 -32.87 29.14
C LEU A 168 -1.83 -34.18 28.62
N GLY A 169 -2.24 -34.22 27.35
CA GLY A 169 -2.88 -35.36 26.73
C GLY A 169 -4.37 -35.45 27.05
N ASN A 170 -5.12 -36.04 26.12
CA ASN A 170 -6.57 -36.23 26.24
C ASN A 170 -6.93 -37.54 26.95
N SER A 171 -6.45 -37.72 28.19
CA SER A 171 -6.61 -38.97 28.95
C SER A 171 -8.06 -39.31 29.27
N SER A 172 -8.94 -38.30 29.39
CA SER A 172 -10.38 -38.47 29.59
C SER A 172 -11.16 -38.78 28.30
N LEU A 173 -10.47 -38.93 27.16
CA LEU A 173 -11.06 -39.24 25.86
C LEU A 173 -12.14 -38.24 25.42
N ASN A 174 -11.95 -36.95 25.70
CA ASN A 174 -12.84 -35.90 25.24
C ASN A 174 -12.85 -35.82 23.71
N PHE A 175 -14.03 -35.95 23.10
CA PHE A 175 -14.21 -35.87 21.64
C PHE A 175 -13.74 -34.54 21.02
N LEU A 176 -13.75 -33.46 21.80
CA LEU A 176 -13.30 -32.13 21.40
C LEU A 176 -11.79 -31.91 21.61
N GLY A 177 -11.08 -32.89 22.18
CA GLY A 177 -9.67 -32.79 22.53
C GLY A 177 -9.42 -31.89 23.74
N VAL A 178 -8.13 -31.69 24.06
CA VAL A 178 -7.67 -30.85 25.16
C VAL A 178 -6.77 -29.76 24.60
N ASP A 179 -6.93 -28.54 25.10
CA ASP A 179 -6.07 -27.41 24.75
C ASP A 179 -4.75 -27.46 25.52
N SER A 180 -3.67 -27.01 24.88
CA SER A 180 -2.38 -26.77 25.54
C SER A 180 -2.37 -25.47 26.35
N SER A 181 -1.30 -25.27 27.12
CA SER A 181 -0.97 -23.97 27.70
C SER A 181 -0.82 -22.89 26.62
N VAL A 182 -1.14 -21.65 26.96
CA VAL A 182 -1.03 -20.50 26.05
C VAL A 182 0.41 -19.96 26.06
N ILE A 183 0.94 -19.67 24.88
CA ILE A 183 2.17 -18.89 24.67
C ILE A 183 1.86 -17.60 23.92
N THR A 184 2.75 -16.62 23.97
CA THR A 184 2.46 -15.28 23.45
C THR A 184 3.56 -14.72 22.56
N MET A 185 3.16 -13.76 21.73
CA MET A 185 4.00 -12.95 20.87
C MET A 185 3.54 -11.50 21.01
N ASP A 186 4.42 -10.60 21.44
CA ASP A 186 4.10 -9.18 21.64
C ASP A 186 4.67 -8.34 20.50
N LEU A 187 3.79 -7.81 19.64
CA LEU A 187 4.15 -6.97 18.50
C LEU A 187 3.79 -5.49 18.72
N THR A 188 3.32 -5.10 19.91
CA THR A 188 2.77 -3.74 20.15
C THR A 188 3.78 -2.63 19.87
N ASN A 189 5.06 -2.85 20.18
CA ASN A 189 6.13 -1.85 20.00
C ASN A 189 7.11 -2.20 18.87
N ASN A 190 6.73 -3.09 17.95
CA ASN A 190 7.62 -3.52 16.89
C ASN A 190 7.68 -2.48 15.76
N SER A 191 8.79 -1.74 15.68
CA SER A 191 9.00 -0.66 14.71
C SER A 191 9.18 -1.13 13.26
N SER A 192 9.37 -2.43 13.01
CA SER A 192 9.40 -2.96 11.64
C SER A 192 8.00 -3.08 11.03
N ILE A 193 6.95 -2.93 11.83
CA ILE A 193 5.55 -3.01 11.41
C ILE A 193 5.05 -1.59 11.16
N PRO A 194 4.59 -1.27 9.94
CA PRO A 194 4.00 0.04 9.67
C PRO A 194 2.83 0.34 10.59
N LYS A 195 2.67 1.62 10.93
CA LYS A 195 1.58 2.09 11.79
C LYS A 195 0.23 1.65 11.20
N ASN A 196 -0.68 1.22 12.08
CA ASN A 196 -2.03 0.78 11.73
C ASN A 196 -2.12 -0.34 10.67
N ALA A 197 -1.05 -1.12 10.45
CA ALA A 197 -1.10 -2.25 9.53
C ALA A 197 -2.21 -3.25 9.92
N ILE A 198 -3.02 -3.66 8.94
CA ILE A 198 -4.15 -4.58 9.07
C ILE A 198 -3.81 -5.92 8.41
N ILE A 199 -4.14 -7.02 9.09
CA ILE A 199 -3.85 -8.36 8.60
C ILE A 199 -4.67 -8.65 7.34
N LYS A 200 -3.96 -9.12 6.31
CA LYS A 200 -4.54 -9.67 5.08
C LYS A 200 -4.62 -11.19 5.13
N SER A 201 -3.62 -11.82 5.74
CA SER A 201 -3.61 -13.26 6.03
C SER A 201 -2.56 -13.57 7.07
N ILE A 202 -2.76 -14.65 7.81
CA ILE A 202 -1.81 -15.15 8.79
C ILE A 202 -1.77 -16.67 8.73
N THR A 203 -0.58 -17.24 8.84
CA THR A 203 -0.35 -18.67 9.03
C THR A 203 0.60 -18.88 10.18
N THR A 204 0.59 -20.07 10.77
CA THR A 204 1.56 -20.46 11.80
C THR A 204 2.36 -21.68 11.38
N THR A 205 3.60 -21.77 11.81
CA THR A 205 4.45 -22.96 11.71
C THR A 205 4.97 -23.34 13.09
N SER A 206 5.30 -24.61 13.32
CA SER A 206 5.76 -25.10 14.62
C SER A 206 6.51 -26.42 14.55
N THR A 207 7.13 -26.82 15.67
CA THR A 207 7.69 -28.16 15.89
C THR A 207 7.01 -28.81 17.08
N GLN A 208 6.26 -29.90 16.85
CA GLN A 208 5.61 -30.68 17.91
C GLN A 208 6.43 -31.91 18.32
N THR A 209 6.47 -32.21 19.62
CA THR A 209 7.12 -33.43 20.15
C THR A 209 6.27 -34.07 21.26
N PRO A 210 5.92 -35.37 21.14
CA PRO A 210 5.93 -36.15 19.90
C PRO A 210 4.97 -35.54 18.86
N ASN A 211 5.19 -35.84 17.57
CA ASN A 211 4.25 -35.46 16.52
C ASN A 211 2.95 -36.27 16.66
N GLN A 212 1.81 -35.60 16.65
CA GLN A 212 0.49 -36.21 16.84
C GLN A 212 -0.46 -35.83 15.71
N GLY A 213 -1.29 -36.77 15.28
CA GLY A 213 -2.42 -36.49 14.41
C GLY A 213 -3.53 -35.71 15.13
N ASN A 214 -4.44 -35.11 14.36
CA ASN A 214 -5.62 -34.39 14.87
C ASN A 214 -5.27 -33.25 15.85
N VAL A 215 -4.24 -32.49 15.48
CA VAL A 215 -3.84 -31.27 16.20
C VAL A 215 -4.41 -30.07 15.48
N THR A 216 -5.00 -29.13 16.21
CA THR A 216 -5.56 -27.90 15.65
C THR A 216 -4.88 -26.70 16.30
N HIS A 217 -4.14 -25.94 15.50
CA HIS A 217 -3.57 -24.66 15.91
C HIS A 217 -4.69 -23.65 16.19
N LYS A 218 -4.53 -22.85 17.26
CA LYS A 218 -5.45 -21.78 17.64
C LYS A 218 -4.68 -20.50 17.92
N LEU A 219 -5.17 -19.40 17.38
CA LEU A 219 -4.56 -18.09 17.49
C LEU A 219 -5.58 -17.07 17.98
N MET A 220 -5.16 -16.11 18.80
CA MET A 220 -6.02 -15.03 19.28
C MET A 220 -5.28 -13.70 19.25
N ALA A 221 -5.93 -12.71 18.65
CA ALA A 221 -5.57 -11.31 18.74
C ALA A 221 -6.06 -10.75 20.10
N SER A 222 -5.24 -9.96 20.79
CA SER A 222 -5.63 -9.37 22.08
C SER A 222 -6.86 -8.48 21.98
N ASP A 223 -7.05 -7.81 20.84
CA ASP A 223 -8.14 -6.85 20.65
C ASP A 223 -9.50 -7.52 20.45
N SER A 224 -9.54 -8.76 19.93
CA SER A 224 -10.79 -9.48 19.67
C SER A 224 -11.19 -10.45 20.77
N ASN A 225 -10.23 -10.99 21.54
CA ASN A 225 -10.45 -12.10 22.47
C ASN A 225 -11.13 -13.34 21.85
N ILE A 226 -11.04 -13.50 20.52
CA ILE A 226 -11.59 -14.63 19.77
C ILE A 226 -10.45 -15.59 19.40
N TRP A 227 -10.63 -16.88 19.70
CA TRP A 227 -9.73 -17.94 19.25
C TRP A 227 -10.07 -18.38 17.83
N TYR A 228 -9.31 -17.87 16.86
CA TYR A 228 -9.32 -18.35 15.48
C TYR A 228 -8.72 -19.75 15.42
N GLN A 229 -9.44 -20.67 14.82
CA GLN A 229 -9.01 -22.06 14.66
C GLN A 229 -8.45 -22.26 13.26
N SER A 230 -7.40 -23.08 13.16
CA SER A 230 -6.89 -23.49 11.87
C SER A 230 -7.96 -24.25 11.07
N LEU A 231 -8.05 -23.95 9.78
CA LEU A 231 -8.95 -24.60 8.82
C LEU A 231 -8.68 -26.10 8.69
N PHE A 232 -7.43 -26.52 8.95
CA PHE A 232 -7.00 -27.90 8.83
C PHE A 232 -6.23 -28.32 10.08
N SER A 233 -6.34 -29.61 10.42
CA SER A 233 -5.54 -30.21 11.49
C SER A 233 -4.14 -30.53 10.98
N SER A 234 -3.13 -30.10 11.73
CA SER A 234 -1.71 -30.31 11.45
C SER A 234 -0.90 -30.11 12.73
N ALA A 235 0.14 -30.93 12.89
CA ALA A 235 1.08 -30.84 14.00
C ALA A 235 2.13 -29.73 13.83
N THR A 236 2.29 -29.21 12.60
CA THR A 236 3.42 -28.35 12.23
C THR A 236 2.98 -27.04 11.61
N SER A 237 1.69 -26.86 11.31
CA SER A 237 1.20 -25.67 10.63
C SER A 237 -0.26 -25.35 10.95
N GLY A 238 -0.61 -24.08 10.78
CA GLY A 238 -1.98 -23.61 10.91
C GLY A 238 -2.30 -22.53 9.88
N SER A 239 -3.51 -22.57 9.34
CA SER A 239 -4.02 -21.60 8.35
C SER A 239 -5.39 -21.13 8.79
N TYR A 240 -5.64 -19.82 8.80
CA TYR A 240 -6.83 -19.24 9.42
C TYR A 240 -7.70 -18.51 8.40
N ARG A 241 -9.01 -18.46 8.64
CA ARG A 241 -9.93 -17.62 7.86
C ARG A 241 -9.91 -16.19 8.40
N ILE A 242 -8.76 -15.54 8.26
CA ILE A 242 -8.54 -14.14 8.64
C ILE A 242 -8.22 -13.36 7.36
N SER A 243 -8.92 -12.27 7.13
CA SER A 243 -8.75 -11.36 6.01
C SER A 243 -8.75 -9.89 6.47
N LEU A 244 -8.68 -8.97 5.50
CA LEU A 244 -8.83 -7.54 5.76
C LEU A 244 -10.20 -7.20 6.39
N ASP A 245 -11.23 -8.01 6.16
CA ASP A 245 -12.58 -7.75 6.68
C ASP A 245 -12.64 -7.87 8.21
N ASP A 246 -11.74 -8.65 8.82
CA ASP A 246 -11.65 -8.79 10.27
C ASP A 246 -11.06 -7.53 10.96
N GLN A 247 -10.44 -6.63 10.19
CA GLN A 247 -9.84 -5.38 10.68
C GLN A 247 -8.84 -5.58 11.85
N LEU A 248 -8.17 -6.73 11.91
CA LEU A 248 -7.20 -7.05 12.96
C LEU A 248 -5.89 -6.31 12.70
N ARG A 249 -5.44 -5.52 13.67
CA ARG A 249 -4.12 -4.88 13.63
C ARG A 249 -2.99 -5.92 13.73
N VAL A 250 -1.88 -5.69 13.05
CA VAL A 250 -0.70 -6.58 13.19
C VAL A 250 -0.01 -6.32 14.54
N ALA A 251 0.26 -5.05 14.84
CA ALA A 251 1.01 -4.60 16.02
C ALA A 251 0.15 -4.68 17.30
N GLN A 252 0.00 -5.88 17.82
CA GLN A 252 -0.70 -6.17 19.07
C GLN A 252 -0.13 -7.43 19.72
N LYS A 253 -0.68 -7.82 20.88
CA LYS A 253 -0.35 -9.10 21.50
C LYS A 253 -1.12 -10.22 20.83
N TRP A 254 -0.42 -11.30 20.54
CA TRP A 254 -0.97 -12.52 19.97
C TRP A 254 -0.77 -13.66 20.95
N SER A 255 -1.82 -14.45 21.13
CA SER A 255 -1.80 -15.65 21.94
C SER A 255 -1.95 -16.87 21.05
N PHE A 256 -1.17 -17.90 21.32
CA PHE A 256 -1.21 -19.17 20.63
C PHE A 256 -1.42 -20.32 21.60
N LYS A 257 -2.23 -21.29 21.18
CA LYS A 257 -2.30 -22.62 21.78
C LYS A 257 -2.62 -23.62 20.69
N TYR A 258 -2.58 -24.90 21.01
CA TYR A 258 -3.05 -25.95 20.12
C TYR A 258 -3.96 -26.90 20.88
N ASN A 259 -4.95 -27.44 20.19
CA ASN A 259 -5.80 -28.51 20.68
C ASN A 259 -5.29 -29.83 20.14
N ALA A 260 -5.26 -30.87 20.98
CA ALA A 260 -4.91 -32.22 20.56
C ALA A 260 -5.95 -33.22 21.04
N LYS A 261 -6.32 -34.16 20.17
CA LYS A 261 -7.22 -35.27 20.53
C LYS A 261 -6.48 -36.52 21.02
N ALA A 262 -5.17 -36.60 20.81
CA ALA A 262 -4.34 -37.70 21.24
C ALA A 262 -4.27 -37.81 22.78
N THR A 263 -4.24 -39.05 23.29
CA THR A 263 -4.12 -39.33 24.73
C THR A 263 -2.74 -39.02 25.28
N ALA A 264 -1.70 -39.13 24.44
CA ALA A 264 -0.33 -38.86 24.82
C ALA A 264 -0.09 -37.35 25.05
N ARG A 265 0.78 -37.04 26.01
CA ARG A 265 1.27 -35.68 26.26
C ARG A 265 2.08 -35.20 25.06
N SER A 266 2.05 -33.90 24.79
CA SER A 266 2.90 -33.28 23.77
C SER A 266 3.31 -31.87 24.13
N THR A 267 4.32 -31.37 23.44
CA THR A 267 4.76 -29.99 23.48
C THR A 267 4.86 -29.44 22.06
N MET A 268 4.70 -28.13 21.90
CA MET A 268 4.90 -27.43 20.64
C MET A 268 5.79 -26.22 20.87
N SER A 269 6.93 -26.22 20.16
CA SER A 269 8.00 -25.23 20.25
C SER A 269 8.26 -24.59 18.88
N ASN A 270 9.14 -23.59 18.84
CA ASN A 270 9.50 -22.86 17.62
C ASN A 270 8.29 -22.36 16.84
N VAL A 271 7.24 -21.93 17.56
CA VAL A 271 6.01 -21.47 16.94
C VAL A 271 6.26 -20.10 16.31
N LYS A 272 5.94 -19.96 15.04
CA LYS A 272 6.07 -18.71 14.27
C LYS A 272 4.74 -18.34 13.65
N ALA A 273 4.49 -17.05 13.51
CA ALA A 273 3.42 -16.49 12.69
C ALA A 273 4.02 -15.82 11.45
N ASP A 274 3.60 -16.25 10.28
CA ASP A 274 3.86 -15.59 9.00
C ASP A 274 2.66 -14.71 8.66
N ILE A 275 2.86 -13.40 8.67
CA ILE A 275 1.79 -12.41 8.56
C ILE A 275 1.96 -11.62 7.28
N ARG A 276 0.91 -11.57 6.45
CA ARG A 276 0.79 -10.60 5.35
C ARG A 276 -0.22 -9.53 5.73
N TYR A 277 0.07 -8.29 5.42
CA TYR A 277 -0.74 -7.15 5.85
C TYR A 277 -0.80 -6.05 4.80
N GLU A 278 -1.79 -5.17 4.95
CA GLU A 278 -1.90 -3.91 4.22
C GLU A 278 -1.80 -2.74 5.21
N TYR A 279 -1.28 -1.61 4.76
CA TYR A 279 -1.14 -0.41 5.56
C TYR A 279 -1.27 0.83 4.69
N ASP A 280 -1.69 1.93 5.30
CA ASP A 280 -1.67 3.25 4.68
C ASP A 280 -0.30 3.90 4.91
N VAL A 281 0.44 4.17 3.84
CA VAL A 281 1.77 4.78 3.94
C VAL A 281 1.71 6.17 4.59
N THR A 282 0.59 6.87 4.45
CA THR A 282 0.43 8.25 4.95
C THR A 282 0.24 8.32 6.46
N ASP A 283 -0.07 7.21 7.12
CA ASP A 283 -0.09 7.10 8.59
C ASP A 283 1.32 7.18 9.19
N GLY A 284 2.35 6.87 8.40
CA GLY A 284 3.76 6.95 8.77
C GLY A 284 4.42 8.29 8.43
N PHE A 285 3.72 9.18 7.72
CA PHE A 285 4.21 10.52 7.37
C PHE A 285 4.05 11.50 8.54
#